data_AF-A0A1I0WDG3-F1
#
_entry.id   AF-A0A1I0WDG3-F1
#
_cell.length_a   1.000
_cell.length_b   1.000
_cell.length_c   1.000
_cell.angle_alpha   90.00
_cell.angle_beta   90.00
_cell.angle_gamma   90.00
#
_symmetry.space_group_name_H-M   'P 1'
#
loop_
_entity.id
_entity.type
_entity.pdbx_description
1 polymer ?
#
loop_
_entity_poly.entity_id
_entity_poly.type
_entity_poly.pdbx_seq_one_letter_code
_entity_poly.pdbx_strand_id
1 'polypeptide(L)'
;MCGFVLVGTLAAAGVAPSAQASPGAGTLRSAVAPSAAPLWTCRWSPTMDRNWHNDALCSNGVSQLRPYLRPADSYITRAELMSSAQAWARARNRGR
;
A
#
# COMPACT_ATOMS: atom_id res chain seq x y z
N MET A 1 6.80 3.14 -54.73
CA MET A 1 7.89 2.22 -54.31
C MET A 1 9.13 3.06 -54.05
N CYS A 2 9.95 2.65 -53.06
CA CYS A 2 11.16 3.30 -52.52
C CYS A 2 10.85 4.52 -51.63
N GLY A 3 11.21 4.60 -50.35
CA GLY A 3 12.01 3.74 -49.46
C GLY A 3 12.57 4.66 -48.37
N PHE A 4 12.12 4.53 -47.13
CA PHE A 4 12.70 5.27 -46.00
C PHE A 4 13.49 4.30 -45.14
N VAL A 5 14.82 4.39 -45.24
CA VAL A 5 15.73 3.76 -44.30
C VAL A 5 16.81 4.79 -43.96
N LEU A 6 16.87 5.20 -42.70
CA LEU A 6 18.02 5.79 -42.00
C LEU A 6 17.71 5.56 -40.53
N VAL A 7 18.06 4.39 -39.98
CA VAL A 7 19.36 4.11 -39.33
C VAL A 7 19.70 5.22 -38.34
N GLY A 8 19.48 4.92 -37.07
CA GLY A 8 19.74 5.83 -35.97
C GLY A 8 21.22 5.99 -35.65
N THR A 9 21.48 6.93 -34.74
CA THR A 9 22.72 7.01 -33.97
C THR A 9 22.37 7.56 -32.59
N LEU A 10 22.58 6.73 -31.57
CA LEU A 10 22.73 7.17 -30.20
C LEU A 10 24.05 7.96 -30.08
N ALA A 11 24.02 9.10 -29.41
CA ALA A 11 25.19 9.68 -28.77
C ALA A 11 24.74 10.49 -27.55
N ALA A 12 24.92 9.90 -26.36
CA ALA A 12 24.89 10.60 -25.10
C ALA A 12 26.26 11.26 -24.88
N ALA A 13 26.30 12.57 -24.63
CA ALA A 13 27.41 13.22 -23.93
C ALA A 13 27.03 14.65 -23.50
N GLY A 14 26.98 14.87 -22.18
CA GLY A 14 27.49 16.09 -21.57
C GLY A 14 26.54 17.27 -21.38
N VAL A 15 26.05 17.44 -20.15
CA VAL A 15 25.96 18.77 -19.52
C VAL A 15 26.03 18.62 -17.99
N ALA A 16 26.89 19.44 -17.39
CA ALA A 16 27.35 19.43 -16.01
C ALA A 16 26.24 19.61 -14.95
N PRO A 17 26.49 19.24 -13.67
CA PRO A 17 25.55 19.50 -12.59
C PRO A 17 25.51 20.99 -12.27
N SER A 18 24.36 21.63 -12.52
CA SER A 18 24.08 22.96 -12.02
C SER A 18 23.91 22.92 -10.50
N ALA A 19 24.95 23.33 -9.78
CA ALA A 19 24.82 23.83 -8.43
C ALA A 19 23.88 25.05 -8.46
N GLN A 20 22.65 24.88 -8.00
CA GLN A 20 21.80 26.00 -7.62
C GLN A 20 21.60 25.92 -6.11
N ALA A 21 22.40 26.73 -5.42
CA ALA A 21 22.15 27.09 -4.04
C ALA A 21 21.04 28.15 -3.99
N SER A 22 20.32 28.12 -2.86
CA SER A 22 19.54 29.22 -2.25
C SER A 22 18.05 29.27 -2.59
N PRO A 23 17.25 30.00 -1.80
CA PRO A 23 17.23 30.10 -0.34
C PRO A 23 15.79 29.88 0.18
N GLY A 24 15.61 29.57 1.46
CA GLY A 24 14.25 29.56 2.00
C GLY A 24 14.13 28.99 3.38
N ALA A 25 14.47 29.80 4.37
CA ALA A 25 13.85 29.73 5.69
C ALA A 25 12.35 30.06 5.54
N GLY A 26 11.61 29.12 4.98
CA GLY A 26 10.17 29.07 5.04
C GLY A 26 9.84 27.95 6.00
N THR A 27 9.37 28.31 7.20
CA THR A 27 8.67 27.38 8.07
C THR A 27 7.46 26.87 7.30
N LEU A 28 7.67 25.84 6.46
CA LEU A 28 6.61 24.96 6.03
C LEU A 28 6.16 24.28 7.33
N ARG A 29 5.24 24.93 8.04
CA ARG A 29 4.27 24.21 8.85
C ARG A 29 3.67 23.24 7.84
N SER A 30 4.20 22.01 7.82
CA SER A 30 3.50 20.85 7.31
C SER A 30 2.11 21.01 7.85
N ALA A 31 1.18 21.40 6.98
CA ALA A 31 -0.22 21.36 7.31
C ALA A 31 -0.43 19.90 7.71
N VAL A 32 -0.56 19.66 9.02
CA VAL A 32 -1.11 18.41 9.52
C VAL A 32 -2.45 18.35 8.82
N ALA A 33 -2.51 17.57 7.74
CA ALA A 33 -3.76 17.18 7.12
C ALA A 33 -4.63 16.69 8.28
N PRO A 34 -5.93 17.01 8.32
CA PRO A 34 -6.81 16.45 9.33
C PRO A 34 -6.55 14.95 9.34
N SER A 35 -6.04 14.43 10.47
CA SER A 35 -5.71 13.02 10.61
C SER A 35 -7.00 12.27 10.38
N ALA A 36 -7.22 11.84 9.13
CA ALA A 36 -8.39 11.09 8.76
C ALA A 36 -8.49 9.94 9.76
N ALA A 37 -9.67 9.78 10.38
CA ALA A 37 -9.85 8.80 11.43
C ALA A 37 -9.23 7.46 10.96
N PRO A 38 -8.30 6.88 11.71
CA PRO A 38 -7.38 5.86 11.19
C PRO A 38 -8.16 4.69 10.59
N LEU A 39 -8.22 4.53 9.26
CA LEU A 39 -9.09 3.54 8.60
C LEU A 39 -8.52 2.13 8.71
N TRP A 40 -9.35 1.15 9.06
CA TRP A 40 -8.92 -0.25 9.08
C TRP A 40 -8.77 -0.73 7.63
N THR A 41 -7.62 -1.32 7.36
CA THR A 41 -7.29 -2.03 6.12
C THR A 41 -6.65 -3.37 6.48
N CYS A 42 -6.81 -4.37 5.62
CA CYS A 42 -6.29 -5.72 5.88
C CYS A 42 -5.47 -6.21 4.70
N ARG A 43 -4.39 -6.94 5.00
CA ARG A 43 -3.53 -7.58 4.00
C ARG A 43 -3.31 -9.04 4.32
N TRP A 44 -3.04 -9.82 3.29
CA TRP A 44 -2.57 -11.19 3.43
C TRP A 44 -1.18 -11.18 4.08
N SER A 45 -1.03 -11.85 5.21
CA SER A 45 0.21 -11.95 5.96
C SER A 45 0.20 -13.28 6.73
N PRO A 46 0.52 -14.40 6.05
CA PRO A 46 0.40 -15.71 6.65
C PRO A 46 1.33 -15.85 7.84
N THR A 47 0.84 -16.48 8.91
CA THR A 47 1.61 -16.80 10.13
C THR A 47 2.43 -18.07 9.96
N MET A 48 2.12 -18.88 8.93
CA MET A 48 2.71 -20.19 8.69
C MET A 48 2.48 -21.18 9.85
N ASP A 49 1.46 -20.93 10.67
CA ASP A 49 0.99 -21.87 11.68
C ASP A 49 -0.09 -22.81 11.08
N ARG A 50 -0.67 -23.69 11.91
CA ARG A 50 -1.76 -24.60 11.49
C ARG A 50 -3.14 -23.92 11.51
N ASN A 51 -3.19 -22.61 11.69
CA ASN A 51 -4.37 -21.79 11.98
C ASN A 51 -4.46 -20.57 11.04
N TRP A 52 -4.92 -20.86 9.85
CA TRP A 52 -5.04 -20.04 8.66
C TRP A 52 -6.16 -19.00 8.81
N HIS A 53 -6.99 -19.13 9.85
CA HIS A 53 -7.98 -18.13 10.26
C HIS A 53 -7.35 -16.82 10.73
N ASN A 54 -6.06 -16.80 11.10
CA ASN A 54 -5.32 -15.63 11.60
C ASN A 54 -4.31 -15.03 10.57
N ASP A 55 -4.32 -15.53 9.33
CA ASP A 55 -3.37 -15.14 8.28
C ASP A 55 -3.64 -13.75 7.68
N ALA A 56 -4.72 -13.09 8.11
CA ALA A 56 -5.01 -11.71 7.75
C ALA A 56 -4.44 -10.76 8.83
N LEU A 57 -3.58 -9.83 8.42
CA LEU A 57 -3.11 -8.75 9.30
C LEU A 57 -3.85 -7.46 8.95
N CYS A 58 -4.63 -6.97 9.91
CA CYS A 58 -5.40 -5.74 9.78
C CYS A 58 -4.74 -4.63 10.59
N SER A 59 -4.69 -3.42 10.01
CA SER A 59 -4.12 -2.24 10.63
C SER A 59 -4.94 -1.00 10.32
N ASN A 60 -4.89 -0.03 11.22
CA ASN A 60 -5.40 1.31 10.97
C ASN A 60 -4.30 2.40 11.00
N GLY A 61 -3.03 2.00 10.99
CA GLY A 61 -1.89 2.92 11.12
C GLY A 61 -1.53 3.27 12.57
N VAL A 62 -2.44 3.06 13.53
CA VAL A 62 -2.19 3.26 14.98
C VAL A 62 -2.10 1.92 15.72
N SER A 63 -2.88 0.95 15.29
CA SER A 63 -2.98 -0.38 15.87
C SER A 63 -2.92 -1.44 14.78
N GLN A 64 -2.49 -2.63 15.19
CA GLN A 64 -2.45 -3.83 14.37
C GLN A 64 -3.03 -5.00 15.15
N LEU A 65 -3.80 -5.84 14.45
CA LEU A 65 -4.29 -7.09 15.01
C LEU A 65 -4.54 -8.13 13.91
N ARG A 66 -4.53 -9.40 14.30
CA ARG A 66 -4.88 -10.55 13.47
C ARG A 66 -6.25 -11.09 13.91
N PRO A 67 -7.36 -10.77 13.22
CA PRO A 67 -8.66 -11.27 13.61
C PRO A 67 -8.76 -12.76 13.27
N TYR A 68 -9.46 -13.52 14.10
CA TYR A 68 -9.80 -14.92 13.81
C TYR A 68 -11.04 -14.94 12.91
N LEU A 69 -10.86 -15.22 11.63
CA LEU A 69 -11.92 -15.13 10.63
C LEU A 69 -12.44 -16.51 10.26
N ARG A 70 -13.76 -16.64 10.08
CA ARG A 70 -14.42 -17.86 9.60
C ARG A 70 -14.17 -19.10 10.49
N PRO A 71 -14.43 -19.04 11.82
CA PRO A 71 -14.11 -20.13 12.76
C PRO A 71 -14.81 -21.46 12.49
N ALA A 72 -15.93 -21.43 11.77
CA ALA A 72 -16.74 -22.61 11.49
C ALA A 72 -16.22 -23.44 10.30
N ASP A 73 -15.36 -22.85 9.46
CA ASP A 73 -14.85 -23.52 8.27
C ASP A 73 -13.61 -24.35 8.62
N SER A 74 -13.64 -25.64 8.29
CA SER A 74 -12.47 -26.51 8.43
C SER A 74 -11.42 -26.28 7.36
N TYR A 75 -11.84 -25.70 6.21
CA TYR A 75 -10.95 -25.24 5.17
C TYR A 75 -11.37 -23.90 4.57
N ILE A 76 -10.40 -22.99 4.44
CA ILE A 76 -10.55 -21.65 3.89
C ILE A 76 -9.44 -21.35 2.88
N THR A 77 -9.84 -20.86 1.71
CA THR A 77 -8.90 -20.33 0.73
C THR A 77 -8.43 -18.93 1.13
N ARG A 78 -7.28 -18.51 0.59
CA ARG A 78 -6.79 -17.12 0.71
C ARG A 78 -7.83 -16.09 0.28
N ALA A 79 -8.55 -16.35 -0.80
CA ALA A 79 -9.55 -15.43 -1.34
C ALA A 79 -10.72 -15.27 -0.37
N GLU A 80 -11.20 -16.37 0.21
CA GLU A 80 -12.25 -16.35 1.23
C GLU A 80 -11.84 -15.62 2.50
N LEU A 81 -10.62 -15.90 3.00
CA LEU A 81 -10.10 -15.19 4.17
C LEU A 81 -10.01 -13.68 3.92
N MET A 82 -9.47 -13.28 2.77
CA MET A 82 -9.34 -11.86 2.42
C MET A 82 -10.69 -11.17 2.20
N SER A 83 -11.67 -11.87 1.64
CA SER A 83 -13.05 -11.38 1.54
C SER A 83 -13.64 -11.10 2.93
N SER A 84 -13.49 -12.04 3.87
CA SER A 84 -13.91 -11.84 5.26
C SER A 84 -13.13 -10.74 5.97
N ALA A 85 -11.83 -10.63 5.72
CA ALA A 85 -11.00 -9.56 6.30
C ALA A 85 -11.46 -8.17 5.80
N GLN A 86 -11.82 -8.05 4.52
CA GLN A 86 -12.38 -6.81 3.98
C GLN A 86 -13.75 -6.48 4.60
N ALA A 87 -14.62 -7.47 4.76
CA ALA A 87 -15.91 -7.29 5.44
C ALA A 87 -15.71 -6.80 6.88
N TRP A 88 -14.76 -7.40 7.60
CA TRP A 88 -14.38 -6.99 8.95
C TRP A 88 -13.85 -5.55 9.00
N ALA A 89 -12.98 -5.16 8.07
CA ALA A 89 -12.44 -3.80 7.98
C ALA A 89 -13.55 -2.78 7.69
N ARG A 90 -14.44 -3.10 6.74
CA ARG A 90 -15.61 -2.27 6.41
C ARG A 90 -16.52 -2.08 7.62
N ALA A 91 -16.82 -3.15 8.36
CA ALA A 91 -17.66 -3.07 9.55
C ALA A 91 -17.09 -2.08 10.59
N ARG A 92 -15.78 -2.10 10.83
CA ARG A 92 -15.13 -1.14 11.74
C ARG A 92 -15.01 0.28 11.18
N ASN A 93 -15.13 0.45 9.87
CA ASN A 93 -15.09 1.78 9.24
C ASN A 93 -16.48 2.44 9.15
N ARG A 94 -17.58 1.71 9.41
CA ARG A 94 -18.95 2.25 9.37
C ARG A 94 -19.34 3.16 10.53
N GLY A 95 -18.64 3.08 11.67
CA GLY A 95 -18.92 3.87 12.87
C GLY A 95 -17.93 5.00 13.10
N ARG A 96 -17.48 5.65 12.02
CA ARG A 96 -16.42 6.67 12.04
C ARG A 96 -16.85 7.93 11.33
#